data_AF-A0A1I0QN13-F1
#
_entry.id   AF-A0A1I0QN13-F1
#
_cell.length_a   1.000
_cell.length_b   1.000
_cell.length_c   1.000
_cell.angle_alpha   90.00
_cell.angle_beta   90.00
_cell.angle_gamma   90.00
#
_symmetry.space_group_name_H-M   'P 1'
#
loop_
_entity.id
_entity.type
_entity.pdbx_description
1 polymer ?
#
loop_
_entity_poly.entity_id
_entity_poly.type
_entity_poly.pdbx_seq_one_letter_code
_entity_poly.pdbx_strand_id
1 'polypeptide(L)' 'MTNEQTPEQKAADARAEKITFGIFGGIVLVLVLAFLTMGLTGVGLVAVATVPVIYILLVLMAGGKA' A
#
# COMPACT_ATOMS: atom_id res chain seq x y z
N MET A 1 -3.46 2.07 28.41
CA MET A 1 -4.29 3.23 28.03
C MET A 1 -5.51 2.67 27.30
N THR A 2 -6.66 2.60 27.97
CA THR A 2 -7.90 2.18 27.32
C THR A 2 -8.46 3.40 26.63
N ASN A 3 -8.02 3.66 25.39
CA ASN A 3 -8.70 4.63 24.54
C ASN A 3 -10.04 4.00 24.18
N GLU A 4 -11.11 4.43 24.84
CA GLU A 4 -12.48 4.15 24.41
C GLU A 4 -12.68 4.83 23.06
N GLN A 5 -12.27 4.14 21.99
CA GLN A 5 -12.57 4.56 20.64
C GLN A 5 -14.09 4.62 20.51
N THR A 6 -14.60 5.80 20.18
CA THR A 6 -16.01 5.98 19.87
C THR A 6 -16.42 5.00 18.77
N PRO A 7 -17.70 4.55 18.71
CA PRO A 7 -18.15 3.58 17.69
C PRO A 7 -17.83 4.02 16.25
N GLU A 8 -17.84 5.33 15.99
CA GLU A 8 -17.48 5.94 14.71
C GLU A 8 -15.99 5.79 14.38
N GLN A 9 -15.08 5.97 15.34
CA GLN A 9 -13.65 5.75 15.15
C GLN A 9 -13.34 4.28 14.86
N LYS A 10 -13.97 3.35 15.58
CA LYS A 10 -13.82 1.91 15.29
C LYS A 10 -14.29 1.52 13.89
N ALA A 11 -15.39 2.12 13.43
CA ALA A 11 -15.90 1.87 12.09
C ALA A 11 -15.00 2.45 10.98
N ALA A 12 -14.39 3.62 11.22
CA ALA A 12 -13.43 4.22 10.31
C ALA A 12 -12.13 3.39 10.25
N ASP A 13 -11.61 2.97 11.40
CA ASP A 13 -10.40 2.15 11.49
C ASP A 13 -10.59 0.78 10.82
N ALA A 14 -11.74 0.13 11.03
CA ALA A 14 -12.06 -1.15 10.38
C ALA A 14 -12.14 -1.04 8.85
N ARG A 15 -12.56 0.13 8.32
CA ARG A 15 -12.54 0.38 6.87
C ARG A 15 -11.10 0.61 6.38
N ALA A 16 -10.32 1.40 7.11
CA ALA A 16 -8.92 1.64 6.78
C ALA A 16 -8.09 0.35 6.82
N GLU A 17 -8.36 -0.54 7.78
CA GLU A 17 -7.72 -1.85 7.90
C GLU A 17 -8.05 -2.75 6.71
N LYS A 18 -9.32 -2.83 6.29
CA LYS A 18 -9.72 -3.60 5.10
C LYS A 18 -9.05 -3.10 3.83
N ILE A 19 -8.98 -1.78 3.65
CA ILE A 19 -8.31 -1.18 2.50
C ILE A 19 -6.81 -1.50 2.53
N THR A 20 -6.19 -1.38 3.70
CA THR A 20 -4.77 -1.69 3.91
C THR A 20 -4.50 -3.16 3.57
N PHE A 21 -5.31 -4.09 4.07
CA PHE A 21 -5.20 -5.52 3.75
C PHE A 21 -5.34 -5.80 2.26
N GLY A 22 -6.28 -5.14 1.58
CA GLY A 22 -6.45 -5.26 0.13
C GLY A 22 -5.22 -4.79 -0.65
N ILE A 23 -4.62 -3.68 -0.23
CA ILE A 23 -3.39 -3.15 -0.85
C ILE A 23 -2.22 -4.12 -0.64
N PHE A 24 -2.01 -4.58 0.60
CA PHE A 24 -0.96 -5.56 0.90
C PHE A 24 -1.15 -6.86 0.10
N GLY A 25 -2.37 -7.39 0.06
CA GLY A 25 -2.69 -8.57 -0.74
C GLY A 25 -2.40 -8.37 -2.23
N GLY A 26 -2.76 -7.22 -2.78
CA GLY A 26 -2.47 -6.86 -4.18
C GLY A 26 -0.97 -6.79 -4.48
N ILE A 27 -0.19 -6.16 -3.60
CA ILE A 27 1.28 -6.08 -3.74
C ILE A 27 1.90 -7.48 -3.73
N VAL A 28 1.51 -8.33 -2.76
CA VAL A 28 2.00 -9.70 -2.68
C VAL A 28 1.67 -10.48 -3.95
N LEU A 29 0.45 -10.34 -4.46
CA LEU A 29 0.04 -11.01 -5.71
C LEU A 29 0.90 -10.57 -6.89
N VAL A 30 1.13 -9.26 -7.06
CA VAL A 30 1.96 -8.73 -8.15
C VAL A 30 3.41 -9.22 -8.03
N LEU A 31 3.99 -9.24 -6.82
CA LEU A 31 5.34 -9.75 -6.59
C LEU A 31 5.44 -11.25 -6.90
N VAL A 32 4.44 -12.04 -6.50
CA VAL A 32 4.38 -13.48 -6.80
C VAL A 32 4.26 -13.70 -8.31
N LEU A 33 3.39 -12.98 -9.00
CA LEU A 33 3.25 -13.10 -10.46
C LEU A 33 4.53 -12.70 -11.19
N ALA A 34 5.20 -11.63 -10.75
CA ALA A 34 6.49 -11.22 -11.31
C ALA A 34 7.58 -12.28 -11.06
N PHE A 35 7.58 -12.90 -9.89
CA PHE A 35 8.48 -14.01 -9.59
C PHE A 35 8.20 -15.25 -10.45
N LEU A 36 6.94 -15.62 -10.65
CA LEU A 36 6.57 -16.77 -11.46
C LEU A 36 6.90 -16.58 -12.95
N THR A 37 6.87 -15.34 -13.45
CA THR A 37 7.13 -15.03 -14.86
C THR A 37 8.62 -14.84 -15.17
N MET A 38 9.38 -14.17 -14.31
CA MET A 38 10.78 -13.81 -14.56
C MET A 38 11.74 -14.09 -13.40
N GLY A 39 11.31 -14.86 -12.39
CA GLY A 39 12.09 -15.18 -11.20
C GLY A 39 12.43 -13.93 -10.38
N LEU A 40 13.60 -13.94 -9.75
CA LEU A 40 14.08 -12.83 -8.93
C LEU A 40 14.24 -11.52 -9.72
N THR A 41 14.53 -11.59 -11.02
CA THR A 41 14.63 -10.42 -11.88
C THR A 41 13.28 -9.71 -12.00
N GLY A 42 12.18 -10.46 -12.12
CA GLY A 42 10.82 -9.90 -12.15
C GLY A 42 10.48 -9.13 -10.87
N VAL A 43 10.85 -9.70 -9.72
CA VAL A 43 10.67 -9.03 -8.41
C VAL A 43 11.47 -7.72 -8.35
N GLY A 44 12.72 -7.74 -8.81
CA GLY A 44 13.57 -6.54 -8.88
C GLY A 44 12.99 -5.46 -9.77
N LEU A 45 12.43 -5.83 -10.92
CA LEU A 45 11.77 -4.88 -11.84
C LEU A 45 10.54 -4.23 -11.22
N VAL A 46 9.69 -5.01 -10.54
CA VAL A 46 8.54 -4.46 -9.82
C VAL A 46 9.01 -3.47 -8.74
N ALA A 47 10.01 -3.85 -7.94
CA ALA A 47 10.56 -2.97 -6.90
C ALA A 47 11.06 -1.63 -7.47
N VAL A 48 11.83 -1.66 -8.56
CA VAL A 48 12.34 -0.45 -9.23
C VAL A 48 11.21 0.37 -9.85
N ALA A 49 10.25 -0.28 -10.51
CA ALA A 49 9.11 0.40 -11.13
C ALA A 49 8.19 1.08 -10.11
N THR A 50 8.16 0.58 -8.87
CA THR A 50 7.33 1.16 -7.80
C THR A 50 7.94 2.46 -7.24
N VAL A 51 9.25 2.68 -7.38
CA VAL A 51 9.95 3.89 -6.88
C VAL A 51 9.36 5.20 -7.42
N PRO A 52 9.20 5.43 -8.74
CA PRO A 52 8.60 6.66 -9.26
C PRO A 52 7.14 6.82 -8.82
N VAL A 53 6.39 5.72 -8.67
CA VAL A 53 5.00 5.77 -8.19
C VAL A 53 4.96 6.29 -6.75
N ILE A 54 5.81 5.76 -5.87
CA ILE A 54 5.94 6.24 -4.49
C ILE A 54 6.35 7.71 -4.47
N TYR A 55 7.32 8.10 -5.29
CA TYR A 55 7.76 9.49 -5.38
C TYR A 55 6.61 10.44 -5.78
N ILE A 56 5.83 10.07 -6.80
CA ILE A 56 4.67 10.86 -7.23
C ILE A 56 3.63 10.94 -6.10
N LEU A 57 3.33 9.83 -5.42
CA LEU A 57 2.39 9.82 -4.29
C LEU A 57 2.85 10.73 -3.15
N LEU A 58 4.15 10.71 -2.82
CA LEU A 58 4.73 11.61 -1.83
C LEU A 58 4.64 13.08 -2.25
N VAL A 59 4.92 13.39 -3.51
CA VAL A 59 4.78 14.75 -4.05
C VAL A 59 3.33 15.22 -4.02
N LEU A 60 2.36 14.36 -4.36
CA LEU A 60 0.94 14.72 -4.30
C LEU A 60 0.45 14.92 -2.86
N MET A 61 0.91 14.10 -1.91
CA MET A 61 0.61 14.29 -0.49
C MET A 61 1.25 15.55 0.08
N ALA A 62 2.46 15.91 -0.37
CA ALA A 62 3.13 17.15 0.01
C ALA A 62 2.53 18.39 -0.67
N GLY A 63 2.09 18.27 -1.92
CA GLY A 63 1.48 19.33 -2.73
C GLY A 63 0.00 19.59 -2.42
N GLY A 64 -0.67 18.71 -1.68
CA GLY A 64 -2.04 18.93 -1.17
C GLY A 64 -2.14 19.95 -0.03
N LYS A 65 -1.03 20.61 0.33
CA LYS A 65 -0.97 21.74 1.28
C LYS A 65 -0.17 22.93 0.70
N ALA A 66 -0.56 23.39 -0.47
CA ALA A 66 -0.24 24.74 -0.95
C ALA A 66 -1.55 25.43 -1.37
#